data_AF-A0A924TUB2-F1
#
_entry.id   AF-A0A924TUB2-F1
#
_cell.length_a   1.000
_cell.length_b   1.000
_cell.length_c   1.000
_cell.angle_alpha   90.00
_cell.angle_beta   90.00
_cell.angle_gamma   90.00
#
_symmetry.space_group_name_H-M   'P 1'
#
loop_
_entity.id
_entity.type
_entity.pdbx_description
1 polymer ?
#
loop_
_entity_poly.entity_id
_entity_poly.type
_entity_poly.pdbx_seq_one_letter_code
_entity_poly.pdbx_strand_id
1 'polypeptide(L)'
;MKHVILGAGPAGVIAAETLRKHRAADEIVVIGDEPEAPYSRMAIPYLLIGKVAEAGTQLRHTPGHFAALRITVKQGRATQVDVANRCVRLEDGSREPFDKLLIAEYVTVKQQIVNELQQQYQSLGHSLPFCSLQLDMTTTNNVAFCTLSVSFVKEAADSSFTMQKVNLVTRSFPHEHTAAQVQSW
;
A
#
# COMPACT_ATOMS: atom_id res chain seq x y z
N MET A 1 -4.74 7.84 -24.94
CA MET A 1 -5.57 6.96 -24.09
C MET A 1 -5.56 7.49 -22.67
N LYS A 2 -6.60 7.16 -21.90
CA LYS A 2 -6.72 7.48 -20.47
C LYS A 2 -6.50 6.23 -19.62
N HIS A 3 -5.47 6.26 -18.78
CA HIS A 3 -5.17 5.23 -17.79
C HIS A 3 -5.63 5.72 -16.43
N VAL A 4 -6.49 4.93 -15.78
CA VAL A 4 -6.90 5.16 -14.39
C VAL A 4 -6.25 4.10 -13.52
N ILE A 5 -5.66 4.53 -12.42
CA ILE A 5 -5.01 3.68 -11.42
C ILE A 5 -5.73 3.91 -10.10
N LEU A 6 -6.34 2.86 -9.53
CA LEU A 6 -6.92 2.90 -8.19
C LEU A 6 -5.86 2.48 -7.18
N GLY A 7 -5.53 3.36 -6.24
CA GLY A 7 -4.48 3.18 -5.25
C GLY A 7 -3.32 4.16 -5.45
N ALA A 8 -3.18 5.11 -4.52
CA ALA A 8 -2.11 6.10 -4.48
C ALA A 8 -0.87 5.65 -3.67
N GLY A 9 -0.70 4.34 -3.49
CA GLY A 9 0.46 3.74 -2.81
C GLY A 9 1.68 3.54 -3.72
N PRO A 10 2.74 2.86 -3.22
CA PRO A 10 3.97 2.61 -3.98
C PRO A 10 3.73 1.97 -5.35
N ALA A 11 2.87 0.95 -5.40
CA ALA A 11 2.55 0.26 -6.66
C ALA A 11 1.91 1.19 -7.69
N GLY A 12 0.91 1.98 -7.28
CA GLY A 12 0.22 2.92 -8.16
C GLY A 12 1.13 4.04 -8.65
N VAL A 13 1.96 4.60 -7.78
CA VAL A 13 2.95 5.63 -8.14
C VAL A 13 3.96 5.11 -9.16
N ILE A 14 4.54 3.93 -8.93
CA ILE A 14 5.52 3.34 -9.84
C ILE A 14 4.87 3.00 -11.19
N ALA A 15 3.63 2.48 -11.18
CA ALA A 15 2.88 2.23 -12.41
C ALA A 15 2.64 3.52 -13.21
N ALA A 16 2.22 4.60 -12.56
CA ALA A 16 1.96 5.90 -13.20
C ALA A 16 3.24 6.47 -13.85
N GLU A 17 4.37 6.43 -13.14
CA GLU A 17 5.66 6.90 -13.67
C GLU A 17 6.17 6.04 -14.82
N THR A 18 5.97 4.72 -14.72
CA THR A 18 6.34 3.77 -15.77
C THR A 18 5.51 4.00 -17.03
N LEU A 19 4.19 4.20 -16.86
CA LEU A 19 3.31 4.59 -17.96
C LEU A 19 3.77 5.90 -18.59
N ARG A 20 4.11 6.93 -17.81
CA ARG A 20 4.58 8.20 -18.39
C ARG A 20 5.84 8.04 -19.22
N LYS A 21 6.79 7.18 -18.81
CA LYS A 21 8.02 6.88 -19.58
C LYS A 21 7.72 6.21 -20.93
N HIS A 22 6.74 5.31 -20.99
CA HIS A 22 6.43 4.54 -22.20
C HIS A 22 5.28 5.10 -23.05
N ARG A 23 4.50 6.03 -22.50
CA ARG A 23 3.28 6.61 -23.06
C ARG A 23 3.22 8.11 -22.79
N ALA A 24 4.16 8.85 -23.37
CA ALA A 24 4.34 10.29 -23.11
C ALA A 24 3.11 11.17 -23.40
N ALA A 25 2.22 10.74 -24.31
CA ALA A 25 1.02 11.50 -24.68
C ALA A 25 -0.25 11.12 -23.91
N ASP A 26 -0.25 9.99 -23.20
CA ASP A 26 -1.46 9.47 -22.55
C ASP A 26 -1.84 10.27 -21.30
N GLU A 27 -3.13 10.29 -20.98
CA GLU A 27 -3.67 10.81 -19.73
C GLU A 27 -3.52 9.74 -18.65
N ILE A 28 -2.99 10.12 -17.48
CA ILE A 28 -2.74 9.21 -16.36
C ILE A 28 -3.36 9.82 -15.12
N VAL A 29 -4.33 9.11 -14.52
CA VAL A 29 -5.01 9.50 -13.29
C VAL A 29 -4.76 8.43 -12.23
N VAL A 30 -4.22 8.84 -11.09
CA VAL A 30 -4.08 8.01 -9.89
C VAL A 30 -5.14 8.47 -8.90
N ILE A 31 -5.96 7.55 -8.41
CA ILE A 31 -7.02 7.82 -7.44
C ILE A 31 -6.65 7.17 -6.11
N GLY A 32 -6.60 7.94 -5.02
CA GLY A 32 -6.40 7.44 -3.66
C GLY A 32 -7.51 7.90 -2.74
N ASP A 33 -7.90 7.09 -1.76
CA ASP A 33 -8.96 7.43 -0.80
C ASP A 33 -8.46 8.27 0.39
N GLU A 34 -7.14 8.39 0.54
CA GLU A 34 -6.47 9.16 1.59
C GLU A 34 -6.27 10.63 1.19
N PRO A 35 -6.43 11.59 2.12
CA PRO A 35 -6.25 13.02 1.84
C PRO A 35 -4.77 13.43 1.66
N GLU A 36 -3.83 12.61 2.11
CA GLU A 36 -2.41 12.90 2.04
C GLU A 36 -1.81 12.65 0.64
N ALA A 37 -0.67 13.29 0.37
CA ALA A 37 0.12 12.96 -0.80
C ALA A 37 0.56 11.47 -0.76
N PRO A 38 0.78 10.82 -1.92
CA PRO A 38 1.26 9.45 -1.98
C PRO A 38 2.45 9.20 -1.05
N TYR A 39 2.28 8.29 -0.10
CA TYR A 39 3.27 8.01 0.95
C TYR A 39 3.51 6.51 1.11
N SER A 40 4.66 6.17 1.69
CA SER A 40 5.06 4.81 2.01
C SER A 40 4.58 4.48 3.41
N ARG A 41 3.57 3.62 3.52
CA ARG A 41 3.14 3.06 4.82
C ARG A 41 4.28 2.29 5.51
N MET A 42 5.25 1.77 4.76
CA MET A 42 6.46 1.16 5.32
C MET A 42 7.39 2.15 6.03
N ALA A 43 7.22 3.44 5.80
CA ALA A 43 7.95 4.47 6.52
C ALA A 43 7.31 4.83 7.88
N ILE A 44 6.03 4.46 8.12
CA ILE A 44 5.31 4.80 9.36
C ILE A 44 6.05 4.30 10.61
N PRO A 45 6.52 3.04 10.71
CA PRO A 45 7.24 2.59 11.90
C PRO A 45 8.47 3.45 12.21
N TYR A 46 9.19 3.90 11.18
CA TYR A 46 10.36 4.77 11.33
C TYR A 46 9.99 6.18 11.78
N LEU A 47 8.83 6.69 11.34
CA LEU A 47 8.28 7.96 11.81
C LEU A 47 7.94 7.87 13.30
N LEU A 48 7.27 6.79 13.73
CA LEU A 48 6.84 6.60 15.11
C LEU A 48 8.01 6.50 16.09
N ILE A 49 9.13 5.90 15.68
CA ILE A 49 10.35 5.83 16.51
C ILE A 49 11.30 7.02 16.31
N GLY A 50 10.85 8.07 15.61
CA GLY A 50 11.63 9.30 15.40
C GLY A 50 12.84 9.18 14.48
N LYS A 51 12.97 8.09 13.71
CA LYS A 51 14.07 7.91 12.74
C LYS A 51 13.86 8.67 11.44
N VAL A 52 12.62 9.03 11.11
CA VAL A 52 12.30 9.91 9.98
C VAL A 52 11.28 10.95 10.42
N ALA A 53 11.33 12.13 9.79
CA ALA A 53 10.24 13.10 9.87
C ALA A 53 9.06 12.67 8.97
N GLU A 54 7.89 13.28 9.14
CA GLU A 54 6.68 12.97 8.36
C GLU A 54 6.92 13.08 6.84
N ALA A 55 7.65 14.12 6.41
CA ALA A 55 8.06 14.28 5.01
C ALA A 55 8.88 13.11 4.47
N GLY A 56 9.60 12.39 5.34
CA GLY A 56 10.35 11.17 5.01
C GLY A 56 9.46 9.97 4.69
N THR A 57 8.16 10.06 4.96
CA THR A 57 7.19 9.03 4.54
C THR A 57 6.70 9.21 3.12
N GLN A 58 6.78 10.42 2.56
CA GLN A 58 6.28 10.70 1.22
C GLN A 58 7.02 9.89 0.17
N LEU A 59 6.30 9.33 -0.81
CA LEU A 59 6.94 8.55 -1.89
C LEU A 59 7.81 9.45 -2.76
N ARG A 60 7.47 10.72 -2.90
CA ARG A 60 8.22 11.71 -3.68
C ARG A 60 8.31 13.01 -2.90
N HIS A 61 9.53 13.47 -2.68
CA HIS A 61 9.80 14.67 -1.87
C HIS A 61 9.81 15.97 -2.70
N THR A 62 9.92 15.88 -4.02
CA THR A 62 9.95 17.06 -4.90
C THR A 62 8.54 17.64 -5.05
N PRO A 63 8.29 18.90 -4.63
CA PRO A 63 7.02 19.54 -4.88
C PRO A 63 6.67 19.57 -6.37
N GLY A 64 5.42 19.27 -6.71
CA GLY A 64 4.98 19.25 -8.11
C GLY A 64 5.50 18.09 -8.96
N HIS A 65 6.15 17.07 -8.37
CA HIS A 65 6.66 15.89 -9.08
C HIS A 65 5.64 15.28 -10.05
N PHE A 66 4.42 15.02 -9.58
CA PHE A 66 3.36 14.44 -10.41
C PHE A 66 2.89 15.39 -11.52
N ALA A 67 2.76 16.69 -11.22
CA ALA A 67 2.38 17.70 -12.20
C ALA A 67 3.43 17.83 -13.32
N ALA A 68 4.72 17.81 -12.98
CA ALA A 68 5.83 17.82 -13.93
C ALA A 68 5.79 16.60 -14.88
N LEU A 69 5.30 15.47 -14.38
CA LEU A 69 5.07 14.25 -15.14
C LEU A 69 3.68 14.18 -15.80
N ARG A 70 2.86 15.23 -15.75
CA ARG A 70 1.47 15.22 -16.24
C ARG A 70 0.66 14.03 -15.68
N ILE A 71 0.86 13.71 -14.41
CA ILE A 71 0.10 12.70 -13.68
C ILE A 71 -0.87 13.44 -12.77
N THR A 72 -2.16 13.15 -12.90
CA THR A 72 -3.19 13.70 -12.01
C THR A 72 -3.36 12.75 -10.84
N VAL A 73 -3.08 13.23 -9.61
CA VAL A 73 -3.41 12.52 -8.38
C VAL A 73 -4.73 13.10 -7.86
N LYS A 74 -5.76 12.26 -7.76
CA LYS A 74 -7.11 12.63 -7.35
C LYS A 74 -7.45 11.93 -6.04
N GLN A 75 -7.96 12.69 -5.08
CA GLN A 75 -8.57 12.11 -3.89
C GLN A 75 -9.97 11.59 -4.23
N GLY A 76 -10.26 10.35 -3.85
CA GLY A 76 -11.58 9.75 -4.00
C GLY A 76 -11.58 8.28 -3.64
N ARG A 77 -12.63 7.82 -2.96
CA ARG A 77 -12.86 6.39 -2.75
C ARG A 77 -13.63 5.83 -3.93
N ALA A 78 -13.06 4.83 -4.62
CA ALA A 78 -13.78 4.08 -5.63
C ALA A 78 -14.79 3.14 -4.94
N THR A 79 -16.04 3.15 -5.40
CA THR A 79 -17.13 2.31 -4.87
C THR A 79 -17.56 1.22 -5.85
N GLN A 80 -17.37 1.45 -7.16
CA GLN A 80 -17.74 0.49 -8.20
C GLN A 80 -16.90 0.69 -9.47
N VAL A 81 -16.56 -0.40 -10.13
CA VAL A 81 -16.02 -0.40 -11.50
C VAL A 81 -17.12 -0.87 -12.47
N ASP A 82 -17.53 0.00 -13.37
CA ASP A 82 -18.46 -0.31 -14.45
C ASP A 82 -17.66 -0.63 -15.73
N VAL A 83 -17.41 -1.92 -15.94
CA VAL A 83 -16.60 -2.41 -17.07
C VAL A 83 -17.30 -2.20 -18.41
N ALA A 84 -18.63 -2.29 -18.44
CA ALA A 84 -19.42 -2.12 -19.66
C ALA A 84 -19.33 -0.68 -20.17
N ASN A 85 -19.45 0.30 -19.27
CA ASN A 85 -19.36 1.72 -19.59
C ASN A 85 -17.94 2.29 -19.43
N ARG A 86 -16.96 1.46 -19.07
CA ARG A 86 -15.55 1.81 -18.80
C ARG A 86 -15.39 3.04 -17.91
N CYS A 87 -16.04 3.03 -16.75
CA CYS A 87 -15.89 4.08 -15.75
C CYS A 87 -15.80 3.54 -14.32
N VAL A 88 -15.11 4.28 -13.46
CA VAL A 88 -15.08 4.06 -12.02
C VAL A 88 -16.07 5.04 -11.38
N ARG A 89 -16.92 4.55 -10.47
CA ARG A 89 -17.77 5.39 -9.63
C ARG A 89 -17.05 5.68 -8.33
N LEU A 90 -17.07 6.94 -7.93
CA LEU A 90 -16.51 7.38 -6.66
C LEU A 90 -17.62 7.56 -5.62
N GLU A 91 -17.24 7.58 -4.34
CA GLU A 91 -18.14 7.73 -3.21
C GLU A 91 -18.92 9.05 -3.23
N ASP A 92 -18.34 10.11 -3.80
CA ASP A 92 -18.99 11.41 -4.01
C ASP A 92 -20.06 11.41 -5.14
N GLY A 93 -20.30 10.26 -5.76
CA GLY A 93 -21.23 10.08 -6.88
C GLY A 93 -20.64 10.45 -8.24
N SER A 94 -19.42 10.99 -8.31
CA SER A 94 -18.74 11.30 -9.56
C SER A 94 -18.29 10.03 -10.29
N ARG A 95 -17.99 10.18 -11.59
CA ARG A 95 -17.54 9.08 -12.45
C ARG A 95 -16.24 9.45 -13.14
N GLU A 96 -15.28 8.52 -13.11
CA GLU A 96 -14.00 8.64 -13.80
C GLU A 96 -13.93 7.66 -14.98
N PRO A 97 -14.01 8.12 -16.24
CA PRO A 97 -13.90 7.25 -17.41
C PRO A 97 -12.45 6.76 -17.59
N PHE A 98 -12.28 5.58 -18.21
CA PHE A 98 -10.95 5.02 -18.51
C PHE A 98 -10.92 4.25 -19.83
N ASP A 99 -9.75 4.22 -20.48
CA ASP A 99 -9.44 3.24 -21.55
C ASP A 99 -8.78 1.99 -20.97
N LYS A 100 -7.96 2.18 -19.95
CA LYS A 100 -7.26 1.14 -19.20
C LYS A 100 -7.36 1.41 -17.70
N LEU A 101 -7.70 0.39 -16.94
CA LEU A 101 -7.81 0.45 -15.49
C LEU A 101 -6.75 -0.46 -14.86
N LEU A 102 -6.02 0.08 -13.89
CA LEU A 102 -5.17 -0.69 -12.98
C LEU A 102 -5.75 -0.59 -11.57
N ILE A 103 -5.89 -1.72 -10.89
CA ILE A 103 -6.26 -1.78 -9.47
C ILE A 103 -4.97 -2.08 -8.70
N ALA A 104 -4.51 -1.11 -7.93
CA ALA A 104 -3.30 -1.09 -7.12
C ALA A 104 -3.62 -0.65 -5.67
N GLU A 105 -4.83 -0.97 -5.20
CA GLU A 105 -5.23 -0.75 -3.80
C GLU A 105 -4.49 -1.72 -2.88
N TYR A 106 -4.17 -1.24 -1.68
CA TYR A 106 -3.70 -2.08 -0.60
C TYR A 106 -4.89 -2.83 0.01
N VAL A 107 -4.68 -4.05 0.47
CA VAL A 107 -5.74 -4.80 1.15
C VAL A 107 -5.75 -4.38 2.62
N THR A 108 -6.88 -3.84 3.07
CA THR A 108 -7.16 -3.77 4.51
C THR A 108 -7.39 -5.19 5.00
N VAL A 109 -6.49 -5.69 5.84
CA VAL A 109 -6.65 -7.00 6.45
C VAL A 109 -7.82 -6.96 7.41
N LYS A 110 -8.70 -7.97 7.33
CA LYS A 110 -9.87 -8.07 8.21
C LYS A 110 -9.43 -7.92 9.66
N GLN A 111 -10.13 -7.06 10.41
CA GLN A 111 -9.85 -6.81 11.83
C GLN A 111 -9.75 -8.11 12.65
N GLN A 112 -10.51 -9.15 12.26
CA GLN A 112 -10.44 -10.46 12.88
C GLN A 112 -9.05 -11.12 12.76
N ILE A 113 -8.41 -11.05 11.60
CA ILE A 113 -7.04 -11.56 11.39
C ILE A 113 -6.04 -10.75 12.20
N VAL A 114 -6.23 -9.42 12.27
CA VAL A 114 -5.41 -8.54 13.12
C VAL A 114 -5.53 -8.97 14.59
N ASN A 115 -6.74 -9.27 15.06
CA ASN A 115 -6.99 -9.71 16.42
C ASN A 115 -6.40 -11.11 16.71
N GLU A 116 -6.50 -12.05 15.78
CA GLU A 116 -5.90 -13.39 15.91
C GLU A 116 -4.37 -13.31 15.99
N LEU A 117 -3.75 -12.49 15.13
CA LEU A 117 -2.32 -12.21 15.20
C LEU A 117 -1.95 -11.50 16.51
N GLN A 118 -2.82 -10.62 17.05
CA GLN A 118 -2.60 -9.96 18.34
C GLN A 118 -2.49 -10.98 19.47
N GLN A 119 -3.44 -11.92 19.49
CA GLN A 119 -3.50 -12.96 20.50
C GLN A 119 -2.31 -13.91 20.42
N GLN A 120 -1.92 -14.31 19.20
CA GLN A 120 -0.72 -15.13 19.00
C GLN A 120 0.54 -14.40 19.46
N TYR A 121 0.70 -13.12 19.12
CA TYR A 121 1.85 -12.32 19.55
C TYR A 121 1.90 -12.14 21.08
N GLN A 122 0.74 -11.91 21.72
CA GLN A 122 0.64 -11.86 23.18
C GLN A 122 0.97 -13.20 23.84
N SER A 123 0.57 -14.33 23.24
CA SER A 123 0.89 -15.67 23.74
C SER A 123 2.40 -15.99 23.75
N LEU A 124 3.18 -15.28 22.92
CA LEU A 124 4.64 -15.36 22.89
C LEU A 124 5.31 -14.46 23.96
N GLY A 125 4.54 -13.81 24.82
CA GLY A 125 5.03 -12.99 25.94
C GLY A 125 5.28 -11.52 25.60
N HIS A 126 4.74 -11.03 24.48
CA HIS A 126 4.91 -9.63 24.06
C HIS A 126 3.68 -8.76 24.44
N SER A 127 3.91 -7.62 25.10
CA SER A 127 2.85 -6.79 25.70
C SER A 127 2.46 -5.53 24.90
N LEU A 128 3.22 -5.14 23.87
CA LEU A 128 3.02 -3.87 23.16
C LEU A 128 2.02 -3.99 21.99
N PRO A 129 1.21 -2.93 21.74
CA PRO A 129 0.23 -2.92 20.65
C PRO A 129 0.90 -2.84 19.27
N PHE A 130 0.23 -3.37 18.25
CA PHE A 130 0.68 -3.32 16.86
C PHE A 130 0.92 -1.89 16.35
N CYS A 131 1.93 -1.71 15.50
CA CYS A 131 2.15 -0.44 14.81
C CYS A 131 1.71 -0.45 13.34
N SER A 132 1.81 -1.58 12.62
CA SER A 132 1.30 -1.67 11.25
C SER A 132 1.20 -3.11 10.75
N LEU A 133 0.21 -3.34 9.90
CA LEU A 133 0.02 -4.59 9.18
C LEU A 133 -0.21 -4.26 7.71
N GLN A 134 0.61 -4.82 6.84
CA GLN A 134 0.64 -4.52 5.41
C GLN A 134 0.44 -5.80 4.62
N LEU A 135 -0.41 -5.73 3.60
CA LEU A 135 -0.62 -6.83 2.68
C LEU A 135 -0.32 -6.31 1.27
N ASP A 136 0.80 -6.76 0.73
CA ASP A 136 1.25 -6.43 -0.63
C ASP A 136 0.82 -7.54 -1.58
N MET A 137 0.14 -7.16 -2.66
CA MET A 137 -0.17 -8.05 -3.77
C MET A 137 0.74 -7.72 -4.94
N THR A 138 1.55 -8.69 -5.38
CA THR A 138 2.44 -8.53 -6.52
C THR A 138 2.17 -9.63 -7.53
N THR A 139 1.92 -9.25 -8.79
CA THR A 139 1.80 -10.22 -9.90
C THR A 139 3.09 -10.29 -10.69
N THR A 140 3.68 -11.49 -10.77
CA THR A 140 4.85 -11.79 -11.60
C THR A 140 4.52 -12.99 -12.47
N ASN A 141 4.72 -12.91 -13.79
CA ASN A 141 4.44 -14.00 -14.75
C ASN A 141 3.02 -14.60 -14.64
N ASN A 142 1.98 -13.75 -14.54
CA ASN A 142 0.58 -14.16 -14.32
C ASN A 142 0.31 -14.95 -13.02
N VAL A 143 1.24 -14.94 -12.06
CA VAL A 143 1.06 -15.53 -10.73
C VAL A 143 0.95 -14.41 -9.71
N ALA A 144 -0.13 -14.43 -8.92
CA ALA A 144 -0.34 -13.49 -7.82
C ALA A 144 0.34 -13.99 -6.53
N PHE A 145 1.18 -13.14 -5.96
CA PHE A 145 1.81 -13.33 -4.66
C PHE A 145 1.20 -12.35 -3.67
N CYS A 146 0.92 -12.82 -2.46
CA CYS A 146 0.42 -12.02 -1.36
C CYS A 146 1.45 -12.06 -0.23
N THR A 147 2.09 -10.93 0.05
CA THR A 147 3.02 -10.76 1.16
C THR A 147 2.33 -10.02 2.30
N LEU A 148 2.09 -10.71 3.41
CA LEU A 148 1.67 -10.10 4.66
C LEU A 148 2.91 -9.72 5.48
N SER A 149 3.18 -8.44 5.61
CA SER A 149 4.22 -7.89 6.48
C SER A 149 3.57 -7.39 7.78
N VAL A 150 4.05 -7.88 8.93
CA VAL A 150 3.65 -7.40 10.25
C VAL A 150 4.86 -6.76 10.93
N SER A 151 4.73 -5.50 11.32
CA SER A 151 5.79 -4.78 12.03
C SER A 151 5.38 -4.50 13.47
N PHE A 152 6.29 -4.79 14.39
CA PHE A 152 6.15 -4.60 15.83
C PHE A 152 7.18 -3.60 16.32
N VAL A 153 6.80 -2.75 17.26
CA VAL A 153 7.75 -1.95 18.03
C VAL A 153 7.97 -2.67 19.37
N LYS A 154 9.22 -2.99 19.67
CA LYS A 154 9.66 -3.64 20.90
C LYS A 154 10.52 -2.67 21.70
N GLU A 155 10.07 -2.36 22.90
CA GLU A 155 10.92 -1.69 23.90
C GLU A 155 11.99 -2.68 24.39
N ALA A 156 13.24 -2.26 24.32
CA ALA A 156 14.39 -2.98 24.83
C ALA A 156 14.60 -2.68 26.32
N ALA A 157 15.40 -3.50 26.98
CA ALA A 157 15.64 -3.39 28.43
C ALA A 157 16.30 -2.04 28.84
N ASP A 158 16.89 -1.33 27.90
CA ASP A 158 17.49 0.00 28.06
C ASP A 158 16.52 1.16 27.77
N SER A 159 15.21 0.89 27.68
CA SER A 159 14.17 1.86 27.29
C SER A 159 14.30 2.40 25.86
N SER A 160 15.12 1.76 25.01
CA SER A 160 15.17 2.06 23.57
C SER A 160 14.08 1.29 22.82
N PHE A 161 13.63 1.82 21.68
CA PHE A 161 12.62 1.15 20.84
C PHE A 161 13.27 0.53 19.60
N THR A 162 13.02 -0.75 19.38
CA THR A 162 13.49 -1.54 18.21
C THR A 162 12.31 -2.00 17.36
N MET A 163 12.51 -2.18 16.07
CA MET A 163 11.43 -2.61 15.16
C MET A 163 11.67 -4.05 14.71
N GLN A 164 10.70 -4.93 14.94
CA GLN A 164 10.72 -6.29 14.42
C GLN A 164 9.76 -6.41 13.24
N LYS A 165 10.19 -7.03 12.13
CA LYS A 165 9.34 -7.23 10.95
C LYS A 165 9.22 -8.72 10.63
N VAL A 166 7.99 -9.20 10.53
CA VAL A 166 7.68 -10.58 10.12
C VAL A 166 7.02 -10.52 8.75
N ASN A 167 7.61 -11.20 7.75
CA ASN A 167 7.03 -11.30 6.42
C ASN A 167 6.50 -12.72 6.20
N LEU A 168 5.22 -12.83 5.87
CA LEU A 168 4.53 -14.03 5.42
C LEU A 168 4.27 -13.89 3.93
N VAL A 169 4.99 -14.64 3.10
CA VAL A 169 4.74 -14.65 1.65
C VAL A 169 3.87 -15.86 1.33
N THR A 170 2.76 -15.64 0.65
CA THR A 170 1.87 -16.72 0.19
C THR A 170 1.71 -16.63 -1.31
N ARG A 171 1.77 -17.77 -1.98
CA ARG A 171 1.43 -17.89 -3.40
C ARG A 171 -0.06 -18.18 -3.44
N SER A 172 -0.85 -17.28 -4.03
CA SER A 172 -2.29 -17.43 -4.35
C SER A 172 -3.14 -18.25 -3.35
N PHE A 173 -3.99 -17.55 -2.59
CA PHE A 173 -5.20 -18.16 -2.00
C PHE A 173 -5.98 -18.96 -3.07
N PRO A 174 -6.49 -20.17 -2.79
CA PRO A 174 -6.37 -20.97 -1.58
C PRO A 174 -5.42 -22.19 -1.78
N HIS A 175 -4.66 -22.57 -0.75
CA HIS A 175 -4.21 -23.96 -0.44
C HIS A 175 -2.72 -24.22 -0.14
N GLU A 176 -1.77 -23.31 -0.34
CA GLU A 176 -0.38 -23.60 0.06
C GLU A 176 0.31 -22.43 0.79
N HIS A 177 0.59 -22.63 2.08
CA HIS A 177 1.41 -21.74 2.90
C HIS A 177 2.86 -22.22 2.83
N THR A 178 3.75 -21.43 2.23
CA THR A 178 5.18 -21.75 2.22
C THR A 178 6.00 -20.56 2.71
N ALA A 179 6.63 -20.77 3.87
CA ALA A 179 7.65 -19.94 4.53
C ALA A 179 7.18 -18.64 5.22
N ALA A 180 7.23 -18.67 6.56
CA ALA A 180 7.38 -17.48 7.39
C ALA A 180 8.89 -17.23 7.60
N GLN A 181 9.38 -16.05 7.22
CA GLN A 181 10.74 -15.61 7.60
C GLN A 181 10.60 -14.45 8.58
N VAL A 182 11.05 -14.68 9.81
CA VAL A 182 11.17 -13.66 10.85
C VAL A 182 12.54 -13.00 10.69
N GLN A 183 12.59 -11.69 10.46
CA GLN A 183 13.83 -10.93 10.45
C GLN A 183 13.78 -9.86 11.54
N SER A 184 14.77 -9.88 12.44
CA SER A 184 14.99 -8.85 13.45
C SER A 184 16.03 -7.85 12.97
N TRP A 185 15.76 -6.55 13.13
CA TRP A 185 16.67 -5.45 12.77
C TRP A 185 16.78 -4.44 13.92
#